data_AF-A0A087T0V8-F1
#
_entry.id   AF-A0A087T0V8-F1
#
_cell.length_a   1.000
_cell.length_b   1.000
_cell.length_c   1.000
_cell.angle_alpha   90.00
_cell.angle_beta   90.00
_cell.angle_gamma   90.00
#
_symmetry.space_group_name_H-M   'P 1'
#
loop_
_entity.id
_entity.type
_entity.pdbx_description
1 polymer ?
#
loop_
_entity_poly.entity_id
_entity_poly.type
_entity_poly.pdbx_seq_one_letter_code
_entity_poly.pdbx_strand_id
1 'polypeptide(L)'
;MAEYVPASYRTPIPTMFHDYHGQNIVLSENNTAAYRRKGYAHGITFSREPLLPGEIFLLEIVNFEHGWIGNIRCGLTQKNPSSNFNLPPYALPGLVHEGHSWILPITRAGLNIFPQISINDLSPAIYESNDHIYTSRGCLPSSTLWPCQKLPTFAHSDGEETVIQESLNHSNSDNGRHMIPGGIGNRIGVTYIIRDGLAEMYIFLNGSVYGPCATEIPLN
;
A
#
# COMPACT_ATOMS: atom_id res chain seq x y z
N MET A 1 -3.30 -20.66 -35.98
CA MET A 1 -2.32 -20.67 -34.86
C MET A 1 -2.54 -19.40 -34.08
N ALA A 2 -2.85 -19.49 -32.79
CA ALA A 2 -3.02 -18.30 -31.95
C ALA A 2 -1.65 -17.63 -31.75
N GLU A 3 -1.62 -16.32 -31.92
CA GLU A 3 -0.43 -15.48 -31.76
C GLU A 3 0.03 -15.51 -30.30
N TYR A 4 1.31 -15.85 -30.06
CA TYR A 4 1.90 -15.85 -28.72
C TYR A 4 2.14 -14.41 -28.28
N VAL A 5 1.24 -13.88 -27.44
CA VAL A 5 1.44 -12.60 -26.75
C VAL A 5 2.28 -12.86 -25.50
N PRO A 6 3.49 -12.31 -25.36
CA PRO A 6 4.25 -12.46 -24.13
C PRO A 6 3.44 -11.91 -22.95
N ALA A 7 3.56 -12.54 -21.77
CA ALA A 7 2.81 -12.19 -20.55
C ALA A 7 3.01 -10.74 -20.06
N SER A 8 3.88 -9.98 -20.72
CA SER A 8 4.38 -8.64 -20.41
C SER A 8 3.42 -7.48 -20.71
N TYR A 9 2.20 -7.71 -21.19
CA TYR A 9 1.23 -6.64 -21.49
C TYR A 9 -0.12 -6.78 -20.78
N ARG A 10 -0.21 -7.64 -19.77
CA ARG A 10 -1.44 -7.73 -18.97
C ARG A 10 -1.41 -6.68 -17.88
N THR A 11 -2.40 -5.80 -17.88
CA THR A 11 -2.69 -4.95 -16.73
C THR A 11 -3.02 -5.84 -15.53
N PRO A 12 -2.34 -5.70 -14.39
CA PRO A 12 -2.68 -6.43 -13.18
C PRO A 12 -4.14 -6.20 -12.80
N ILE A 13 -4.82 -7.27 -12.41
CA ILE A 13 -6.16 -7.15 -11.81
C ILE A 13 -5.99 -6.46 -10.45
N PRO A 14 -6.82 -5.47 -10.10
CA PRO A 14 -6.77 -4.82 -8.79
C PRO A 14 -6.82 -5.86 -7.66
N THR A 15 -5.92 -5.72 -6.70
CA THR A 15 -5.97 -6.54 -5.49
C THR A 15 -7.13 -6.07 -4.62
N MET A 16 -7.76 -7.03 -3.92
CA MET A 16 -8.86 -6.77 -3.01
C MET A 16 -8.42 -6.97 -1.57
N PHE A 17 -9.17 -6.40 -0.63
CA PHE A 17 -9.11 -6.73 0.78
C PHE A 17 -9.84 -8.04 1.08
N HIS A 18 -9.36 -8.77 2.08
CA HIS A 18 -10.00 -9.98 2.59
C HIS A 18 -11.23 -9.62 3.44
N ASP A 19 -12.28 -10.46 3.40
CA ASP A 19 -13.52 -10.24 4.18
C ASP A 19 -13.31 -10.33 5.70
N TYR A 20 -12.30 -11.08 6.13
CA TYR A 20 -11.84 -11.07 7.53
C TYR A 20 -11.00 -9.83 7.81
N HIS A 21 -11.53 -8.93 8.63
CA HIS A 21 -10.92 -7.64 8.99
C HIS A 21 -11.36 -7.18 10.39
N GLY A 22 -10.81 -6.06 10.87
CA GLY A 22 -11.17 -5.48 12.16
C GLY A 22 -12.63 -5.00 12.22
N GLN A 23 -13.20 -5.00 13.43
CA GLN A 23 -14.62 -4.70 13.69
C GLN A 23 -15.06 -3.27 13.27
N ASN A 24 -14.11 -2.36 13.14
CA ASN A 24 -14.40 -0.98 12.72
C ASN A 24 -14.13 -0.75 11.23
N ILE A 25 -13.70 -1.76 10.48
CA ILE A 25 -13.55 -1.67 9.03
C ILE A 25 -14.90 -1.93 8.35
N VAL A 26 -15.16 -1.16 7.31
CA VAL A 26 -16.20 -1.41 6.32
C VAL A 26 -15.53 -1.48 4.96
N LEU A 27 -15.79 -2.55 4.22
CA LEU A 27 -15.34 -2.72 2.84
C LEU A 27 -16.40 -2.20 1.87
N SER A 28 -15.94 -1.63 0.76
CA SER A 28 -16.77 -1.14 -0.34
C SER A 28 -16.10 -1.41 -1.69
N GLU A 29 -16.80 -1.11 -2.78
CA GLU A 29 -16.28 -1.24 -4.15
C GLU A 29 -15.77 -2.65 -4.46
N ASN A 30 -16.58 -3.69 -4.19
CA ASN A 30 -16.16 -5.08 -4.36
C ASN A 30 -14.84 -5.39 -3.62
N ASN A 31 -14.72 -4.89 -2.39
CA ASN A 31 -13.56 -5.03 -1.51
C ASN A 31 -12.26 -4.39 -2.03
N THR A 32 -12.30 -3.46 -2.99
CA THR A 32 -11.10 -2.67 -3.35
C THR A 32 -10.91 -1.44 -2.49
N ALA A 33 -11.93 -1.04 -1.71
CA ALA A 33 -11.88 0.07 -0.78
C ALA A 33 -12.20 -0.39 0.65
N ALA A 34 -11.52 0.21 1.63
CA ALA A 34 -11.73 -0.04 3.04
C ALA A 34 -11.66 1.28 3.81
N TYR A 35 -12.60 1.53 4.72
CA TYR A 35 -12.55 2.67 5.63
C TYR A 35 -12.85 2.25 7.06
N ARG A 36 -12.32 3.00 8.03
CA ARG A 36 -12.60 2.79 9.45
C ARG A 36 -13.78 3.66 9.87
N ARG A 37 -14.92 3.05 10.19
CA ARG A 37 -16.18 3.78 10.47
C ARG A 37 -16.22 4.54 11.80
N LYS A 38 -15.38 4.18 12.77
CA LYS A 38 -15.35 4.83 14.10
C LYS A 38 -14.05 4.58 14.86
N GLY A 39 -13.71 5.52 15.73
CA GLY A 39 -12.57 5.43 16.65
C GLY A 39 -11.22 5.32 15.93
N TYR A 40 -10.19 4.90 16.67
CA TYR A 40 -8.81 4.80 16.19
C TYR A 40 -8.25 3.37 16.21
N ALA A 41 -9.01 2.42 16.74
CA ALA A 41 -8.64 1.02 16.93
C ALA A 41 -9.48 0.08 16.04
N HIS A 42 -9.11 -1.20 16.01
CA HIS A 42 -9.80 -2.28 15.28
C HIS A 42 -9.92 -1.99 13.76
N GLY A 43 -8.88 -1.38 13.20
CA GLY A 43 -8.80 -0.97 11.80
C GLY A 43 -7.86 -1.82 10.94
N ILE A 44 -7.60 -3.08 11.32
CA ILE A 44 -6.69 -3.97 10.58
C ILE A 44 -7.42 -4.58 9.38
N THR A 45 -6.76 -4.61 8.22
CA THR A 45 -7.20 -5.30 7.00
C THR A 45 -6.07 -6.18 6.45
N PHE A 46 -6.42 -7.12 5.57
CA PHE A 46 -5.47 -8.03 4.90
C PHE A 46 -5.74 -8.05 3.40
N SER A 47 -4.74 -8.46 2.61
CA SER A 47 -4.95 -8.79 1.21
C SER A 47 -5.87 -10.01 1.09
N ARG A 48 -6.74 -10.03 0.06
CA ARG A 48 -7.66 -11.15 -0.17
C ARG A 48 -6.93 -12.45 -0.47
N GLU A 49 -5.88 -12.35 -1.28
CA GLU A 49 -5.00 -13.48 -1.59
C GLU A 49 -3.62 -13.23 -0.98
N PRO A 50 -2.85 -14.28 -0.69
CA PRO A 50 -1.43 -14.16 -0.39
C PRO A 50 -0.69 -13.45 -1.54
N LEU A 51 0.18 -12.49 -1.22
CA LEU A 51 1.02 -11.83 -2.21
C LEU A 51 2.02 -12.84 -2.81
N LEU A 52 2.20 -12.79 -4.13
CA LEU A 52 3.28 -13.50 -4.81
C LEU A 52 4.61 -12.73 -4.70
N PRO A 53 5.77 -13.39 -4.84
CA PRO A 53 7.05 -12.67 -4.92
C PRO A 53 7.03 -11.68 -6.09
N GLY A 54 7.49 -10.45 -5.83
CA GLY A 54 7.47 -9.35 -6.81
C GLY A 54 6.08 -8.76 -7.10
N GLU A 55 5.02 -9.22 -6.41
CA GLU A 55 3.72 -8.55 -6.47
C GLU A 55 3.73 -7.31 -5.59
N ILE A 56 3.19 -6.20 -6.10
CA ILE A 56 3.02 -4.96 -5.35
C ILE A 56 1.55 -4.85 -4.93
N PHE A 57 1.29 -4.96 -3.63
CA PHE A 57 -0.02 -4.60 -3.10
C PHE A 57 -0.06 -3.08 -2.90
N LEU A 58 -0.69 -2.39 -3.85
CA LEU A 58 -0.72 -0.93 -3.93
C LEU A 58 -2.02 -0.37 -3.32
N LEU A 59 -1.85 0.62 -2.44
CA LEU A 59 -2.91 1.33 -1.75
C LEU A 59 -2.88 2.80 -2.17
N GLU A 60 -4.05 3.40 -2.34
CA GLU A 60 -4.21 4.85 -2.43
C GLU A 60 -4.96 5.36 -1.19
N ILE A 61 -4.49 6.45 -0.61
CA ILE A 61 -5.20 7.12 0.47
C ILE A 61 -6.25 8.06 -0.13
N VAL A 62 -7.51 7.64 -0.07
CA VAL A 62 -8.62 8.40 -0.68
C VAL A 62 -9.24 9.43 0.25
N ASN A 63 -9.11 9.24 1.57
CA ASN A 63 -9.64 10.14 2.58
C ASN A 63 -8.91 9.95 3.94
N PHE A 64 -9.01 10.94 4.82
CA PHE A 64 -8.58 10.85 6.21
C PHE A 64 -9.52 11.65 7.13
N GLU A 65 -9.47 11.35 8.42
CA GLU A 65 -10.24 12.06 9.43
C GLU A 65 -9.34 13.04 10.18
N HIS A 66 -9.73 14.31 10.24
CA HIS A 66 -9.01 15.34 11.00
C HIS A 66 -9.09 15.11 12.51
N GLY A 67 -8.17 15.72 13.27
CA GLY A 67 -8.17 15.65 14.74
C GLY A 67 -7.53 14.39 15.33
N TRP A 68 -7.06 13.46 14.49
CA TRP A 68 -6.33 12.28 14.92
C TRP A 68 -4.83 12.43 14.68
N ILE A 69 -4.02 12.05 15.67
CA ILE A 69 -2.57 11.94 15.54
C ILE A 69 -2.23 10.46 15.41
N GLY A 70 -1.79 10.04 14.23
CA GLY A 70 -1.43 8.65 13.96
C GLY A 70 -0.98 8.43 12.53
N ASN A 71 -0.39 7.27 12.28
CA ASN A 71 0.12 6.89 10.96
C ASN A 71 -0.56 5.60 10.49
N ILE A 72 -0.60 5.39 9.18
CA ILE A 72 -0.92 4.07 8.65
C ILE A 72 0.25 3.13 8.95
N ARG A 73 -0.04 1.86 9.21
CA ARG A 73 0.96 0.81 9.37
C ARG A 73 0.74 -0.20 8.25
N CYS A 74 1.80 -0.58 7.55
CA CYS A 74 1.75 -1.57 6.50
C CYS A 74 2.91 -2.55 6.66
N GLY A 75 2.78 -3.72 6.04
CA GLY A 75 3.79 -4.75 6.08
C GLY A 75 3.26 -6.10 5.63
N LEU A 76 3.97 -7.16 6.00
CA LEU A 76 3.66 -8.53 5.64
C LEU A 76 3.29 -9.35 6.88
N THR A 77 2.51 -10.41 6.65
CA THR A 77 2.19 -11.40 7.68
C THR A 77 2.08 -12.79 7.05
N GLN A 78 2.51 -13.80 7.79
CA GLN A 78 2.27 -15.20 7.47
C GLN A 78 0.96 -15.72 8.07
N LYS A 79 0.23 -14.90 8.84
CA LYS A 79 -1.05 -15.31 9.42
C LYS A 79 -2.11 -15.35 8.32
N ASN A 80 -2.67 -16.54 8.08
CA ASN A 80 -3.75 -16.71 7.12
C ASN A 80 -5.06 -16.08 7.66
N PRO A 81 -5.61 -15.02 7.04
CA PRO A 81 -6.83 -14.37 7.51
C PRO A 81 -8.06 -15.28 7.46
N SER A 82 -8.09 -16.31 6.60
CA SER A 82 -9.17 -17.32 6.57
C SER A 82 -9.21 -18.21 7.82
N SER A 83 -8.16 -18.22 8.65
CA SER A 83 -8.15 -18.95 9.93
C SER A 83 -8.98 -18.28 11.03
N ASN A 84 -9.45 -17.05 10.82
CA ASN A 84 -10.28 -16.29 11.76
C ASN A 84 -9.70 -16.24 13.18
N PHE A 85 -8.39 -15.99 13.30
CA PHE A 85 -7.72 -15.87 14.60
C PHE A 85 -8.29 -14.71 15.44
N ASN A 86 -7.83 -14.53 16.69
CA ASN A 86 -8.26 -13.38 17.47
C ASN A 86 -7.49 -12.12 17.01
N LEU A 87 -8.20 -11.17 16.40
CA LEU A 87 -7.57 -9.97 15.88
C LEU A 87 -7.30 -8.96 17.01
N PRO A 88 -6.05 -8.49 17.18
CA PRO A 88 -5.76 -7.44 18.16
C PRO A 88 -6.39 -6.10 17.75
N PRO A 89 -6.59 -5.16 18.70
CA PRO A 89 -7.07 -3.82 18.39
C PRO A 89 -6.10 -3.02 17.49
N TYR A 90 -4.80 -3.33 17.53
CA TYR A 90 -3.75 -2.63 16.78
C TYR A 90 -2.76 -3.63 16.18
N ALA A 91 -2.25 -3.31 14.99
CA ALA A 91 -1.23 -4.13 14.33
C ALA A 91 0.07 -4.20 15.14
N LEU A 92 0.44 -3.10 15.80
CA LEU A 92 1.63 -3.03 16.66
C LEU A 92 1.22 -2.81 18.13
N PRO A 93 1.79 -3.56 19.08
CA PRO A 93 2.64 -4.75 18.88
C PRO A 93 1.85 -6.02 18.49
N GLY A 94 0.51 -5.93 18.43
CA GLY A 94 -0.39 -7.09 18.46
C GLY A 94 -0.13 -8.21 17.43
N LEU A 95 0.19 -7.86 16.18
CA LEU A 95 0.48 -8.86 15.13
C LEU A 95 1.95 -9.26 15.04
N VAL A 96 2.85 -8.41 15.54
CA VAL A 96 4.31 -8.62 15.46
C VAL A 96 4.83 -9.47 16.62
N HIS A 97 4.19 -9.39 17.79
CA HIS A 97 4.63 -10.10 18.99
C HIS A 97 4.73 -11.62 18.79
N GLU A 98 3.90 -12.20 17.93
CA GLU A 98 3.91 -13.64 17.62
C GLU A 98 5.03 -14.04 16.63
N GLY A 99 5.84 -13.11 16.12
CA GLY A 99 6.97 -13.41 15.23
C GLY A 99 6.60 -13.77 13.79
N HIS A 100 5.33 -13.62 13.41
CA HIS A 100 4.81 -13.97 12.07
C HIS A 100 4.40 -12.76 11.23
N SER A 101 4.71 -11.54 11.68
CA SER A 101 4.37 -10.31 10.95
C SER A 101 5.50 -9.29 11.03
N TRP A 102 5.73 -8.58 9.92
CA TRP A 102 6.74 -7.54 9.77
C TRP A 102 6.03 -6.27 9.33
N ILE A 103 5.75 -5.38 10.28
CA ILE A 103 4.87 -4.22 10.08
C ILE A 103 5.58 -2.97 10.60
N LEU A 104 5.52 -1.87 9.84
CA LEU A 104 6.13 -0.60 10.21
C LEU A 104 5.17 0.58 9.99
N PRO A 105 5.33 1.68 10.76
CA PRO A 105 4.57 2.91 10.52
C PRO A 105 5.05 3.59 9.24
N ILE A 106 4.12 3.85 8.32
CA ILE A 106 4.41 4.57 7.09
C ILE A 106 4.54 6.05 7.44
N THR A 107 5.79 6.49 7.61
CA THR A 107 6.14 7.89 7.84
C THR A 107 7.39 8.26 7.08
N ARG A 108 7.55 9.53 6.72
CA ARG A 108 8.80 9.98 6.08
C ARG A 108 10.01 9.70 6.97
N ALA A 109 9.94 10.08 8.25
CA ALA A 109 11.02 9.83 9.20
C ALA A 109 11.28 8.33 9.39
N GLY A 110 10.23 7.51 9.49
CA GLY A 110 10.35 6.07 9.68
C GLY A 110 10.79 5.30 8.44
N LEU A 111 10.53 5.80 7.24
CA LEU A 111 11.03 5.18 6.00
C LEU A 111 12.45 5.61 5.66
N ASN A 112 12.84 6.84 6.02
CA ASN A 112 14.19 7.35 5.79
C ASN A 112 15.29 6.63 6.59
N ILE A 113 14.93 5.75 7.53
CA ILE A 113 15.91 4.87 8.20
C ILE A 113 16.38 3.73 7.28
N PHE A 114 15.62 3.43 6.24
CA PHE A 114 15.95 2.41 5.26
C PHE A 114 16.61 3.04 4.03
N PRO A 115 17.47 2.29 3.31
CA PRO A 115 17.99 2.74 2.03
C PRO A 115 16.86 3.04 1.06
N GLN A 116 16.97 4.18 0.37
CA GLN A 116 16.16 4.46 -0.81
C GLN A 116 16.90 3.90 -2.02
N ILE A 117 16.26 3.01 -2.77
CA ILE A 117 16.88 2.26 -3.87
C ILE A 117 16.17 2.53 -5.20
N SER A 118 16.80 2.14 -6.30
CA SER A 118 16.14 2.10 -7.60
C SER A 118 15.20 0.91 -7.65
N ILE A 119 14.06 1.05 -8.34
CA ILE A 119 13.15 -0.09 -8.57
C ILE A 119 13.86 -1.24 -9.29
N ASN A 120 14.83 -0.94 -10.15
CA ASN A 120 15.60 -1.94 -10.90
C ASN A 120 16.56 -2.75 -10.02
N ASP A 121 16.83 -2.32 -8.79
CA ASP A 121 17.60 -3.12 -7.82
C ASP A 121 16.78 -4.34 -7.33
N LEU A 122 15.47 -4.35 -7.57
CA LEU A 122 14.56 -5.47 -7.28
C LEU A 122 14.45 -6.49 -8.44
N SER A 123 15.21 -6.29 -9.52
CA SER A 123 15.24 -7.20 -10.67
C SER A 123 15.75 -8.60 -10.26
N PRO A 124 15.21 -9.69 -10.84
CA PRO A 124 14.22 -9.74 -11.92
C PRO A 124 12.76 -9.73 -11.44
N ALA A 125 12.50 -9.71 -10.13
CA ALA A 125 11.15 -9.83 -9.58
C ALA A 125 10.28 -8.60 -9.87
N ILE A 126 10.89 -7.40 -9.80
CA ILE A 126 10.27 -6.14 -10.19
C ILE A 126 11.32 -5.34 -10.96
N TYR A 127 10.95 -4.78 -12.10
CA TYR A 127 11.81 -3.87 -12.84
C TYR A 127 10.99 -2.87 -13.66
N GLU A 128 11.59 -1.74 -13.96
CA GLU A 128 11.01 -0.68 -14.78
C GLU A 128 11.76 -0.57 -16.12
N SER A 129 10.99 -0.53 -17.20
CA SER A 129 11.51 -0.29 -18.55
C SER A 129 10.45 0.42 -19.40
N ASN A 130 10.85 1.47 -20.11
CA ASN A 130 9.97 2.27 -20.98
C ASN A 130 8.71 2.78 -20.24
N ASP A 131 8.88 3.40 -19.07
CA ASP A 131 7.80 3.94 -18.23
C ASP A 131 6.74 2.90 -17.80
N HIS A 132 7.12 1.63 -17.79
CA HIS A 132 6.29 0.52 -17.32
C HIS A 132 7.04 -0.29 -16.28
N ILE A 133 6.35 -0.59 -15.19
CA ILE A 133 6.81 -1.48 -14.12
C ILE A 133 6.27 -2.87 -14.39
N TYR A 134 7.17 -3.84 -14.45
CA TYR A 134 6.88 -5.25 -14.63
C TYR A 134 6.94 -5.95 -13.29
N THR A 135 5.92 -6.77 -13.02
CA THR A 135 5.74 -7.54 -11.78
C THR A 135 5.34 -8.97 -12.12
N SER A 136 5.30 -9.86 -11.13
CA SER A 136 4.78 -11.22 -11.29
C SER A 136 3.29 -11.28 -11.70
N ARG A 137 2.55 -10.16 -11.58
CA ARG A 137 1.12 -10.05 -11.92
C ARG A 137 0.85 -9.31 -13.23
N GLY A 138 1.89 -8.91 -13.96
CA GLY A 138 1.78 -8.15 -15.21
C GLY A 138 2.51 -6.82 -15.14
N CYS A 139 2.17 -5.90 -16.03
CA CYS A 139 2.82 -4.59 -16.14
C CYS A 139 1.83 -3.44 -15.89
N LEU A 140 2.31 -2.38 -15.25
CA LEU A 140 1.56 -1.14 -15.04
C LEU A 140 2.41 0.07 -15.44
N PRO A 141 1.81 1.17 -15.92
CA PRO A 141 2.53 2.41 -16.15
C PRO A 141 3.20 2.88 -14.85
N SER A 142 4.44 3.36 -14.90
CA SER A 142 5.17 3.82 -13.72
C SER A 142 4.48 4.95 -12.97
N SER A 143 3.73 5.79 -13.69
CA SER A 143 2.87 6.84 -13.14
C SER A 143 1.81 6.31 -12.17
N THR A 144 1.50 5.01 -12.19
CA THR A 144 0.62 4.35 -11.23
C THR A 144 1.18 4.40 -9.81
N LEU A 145 2.49 4.56 -9.61
CA LEU A 145 3.05 4.70 -8.26
C LEU A 145 3.05 6.14 -7.75
N TRP A 146 2.77 7.13 -8.60
CA TRP A 146 2.80 8.55 -8.25
C TRP A 146 1.52 8.99 -7.51
N PRO A 147 1.56 10.09 -6.75
CA PRO A 147 0.38 10.60 -6.07
C PRO A 147 -0.78 10.87 -7.04
N CYS A 148 -1.99 10.49 -6.64
CA CYS A 148 -3.21 10.85 -7.36
C CYS A 148 -3.62 12.29 -7.01
N GLN A 149 -3.74 13.16 -8.01
CA GLN A 149 -4.11 14.57 -7.82
C GLN A 149 -5.62 14.84 -7.87
N LYS A 150 -6.46 13.80 -7.93
CA LYS A 150 -7.91 13.97 -8.06
C LYS A 150 -8.51 14.39 -6.72
N LEU A 151 -9.06 15.61 -6.67
CA LEU A 151 -9.91 16.07 -5.57
C LEU A 151 -11.14 15.14 -5.48
N PRO A 152 -11.49 14.61 -4.29
CA PRO A 152 -12.73 13.87 -4.12
C PRO A 152 -13.92 14.81 -4.38
N THR A 153 -14.78 14.46 -5.33
CA THR A 153 -16.10 15.08 -5.48
C THR A 153 -17.08 14.22 -4.70
N PHE A 154 -17.50 14.68 -3.51
CA PHE A 154 -18.57 14.03 -2.75
C PHE A 154 -19.86 14.82 -2.95
N ALA A 155 -20.87 14.17 -3.52
CA ALA A 155 -22.23 14.71 -3.52
C ALA A 155 -22.85 14.48 -2.13
N HIS A 156 -23.04 15.54 -1.35
CA HIS A 156 -23.97 15.51 -0.23
C HIS A 156 -25.41 15.50 -0.77
N SER A 157 -26.33 14.89 -0.01
CA SER A 157 -27.76 14.73 -0.35
C SER A 157 -28.53 16.05 -0.57
N ASP A 158 -27.88 17.19 -0.33
CA ASP A 158 -28.50 18.51 -0.33
C ASP A 158 -27.97 19.37 -1.48
N GLY A 159 -27.64 18.80 -2.65
CA GLY A 159 -27.48 19.53 -3.91
C GLY A 159 -26.41 20.65 -4.00
N GLU A 160 -25.67 20.94 -2.93
CA GLU A 160 -24.55 21.88 -2.94
C GLU A 160 -23.22 21.12 -3.12
N GLU A 161 -22.60 21.32 -4.28
CA GLU A 161 -21.20 21.00 -4.51
C GLU A 161 -20.33 21.92 -3.64
N THR A 162 -19.86 21.43 -2.49
CA THR A 162 -18.77 22.10 -1.78
C THR A 162 -17.44 21.57 -2.30
N VAL A 163 -16.85 22.30 -3.24
CA VAL A 163 -15.44 22.10 -3.61
C VAL A 163 -14.60 22.42 -2.37
N ILE A 164 -13.98 21.42 -1.73
CA ILE A 164 -12.95 21.68 -0.71
C ILE A 164 -11.74 22.21 -1.47
N GLN A 165 -11.71 23.53 -1.64
CA GLN A 165 -10.62 24.27 -2.23
C GLN A 165 -9.59 24.63 -1.16
N GLU A 166 -9.12 23.64 -0.40
CA GLU A 166 -7.96 23.84 0.49
C GLU A 166 -6.66 23.68 -0.32
N SER A 167 -6.30 24.79 -0.97
CA SER A 167 -4.92 25.15 -1.37
C SER A 167 -4.02 24.04 -1.92
N LEU A 168 -4.24 23.66 -3.18
CA LEU A 168 -3.16 23.20 -4.08
C LEU A 168 -2.27 24.37 -4.58
N ASN A 169 -2.31 25.53 -3.92
CA ASN A 169 -1.43 26.67 -4.18
C ASN A 169 -0.11 26.56 -3.40
N HIS A 170 0.55 25.41 -3.46
CA HIS A 170 1.98 25.37 -3.17
C HIS A 170 2.73 25.24 -4.49
N SER A 171 3.33 26.36 -4.87
CA SER A 171 4.27 26.52 -5.97
C SER A 171 5.23 25.32 -6.09
N ASN A 172 5.56 25.01 -7.35
CA ASN A 172 6.59 24.06 -7.82
C ASN A 172 8.04 24.36 -7.30
N SER A 173 8.22 24.96 -6.13
CA SER A 173 9.54 25.34 -5.61
C SER A 173 9.79 25.08 -4.12
N ASP A 174 8.88 24.45 -3.36
CA ASP A 174 9.18 24.13 -1.94
C ASP A 174 9.67 22.69 -1.79
N ASN A 175 10.99 22.52 -1.94
CA ASN A 175 11.72 21.29 -1.65
C ASN A 175 11.44 20.85 -0.20
N GLY A 176 10.48 19.94 -0.02
CA GLY A 176 10.41 19.06 1.14
C GLY A 176 9.53 19.48 2.33
N ARG A 177 8.58 20.40 2.19
CA ARG A 177 7.68 20.76 3.30
C ARG A 177 6.38 19.93 3.31
N HIS A 178 6.31 19.04 4.31
CA HIS A 178 5.13 18.38 4.87
C HIS A 178 4.30 17.42 4.00
N MET A 179 4.94 16.39 3.45
CA MET A 179 4.20 15.18 3.06
C MET A 179 3.64 14.50 4.33
N ILE A 180 2.33 14.61 4.55
CA ILE A 180 1.62 13.78 5.54
C ILE A 180 1.52 12.40 4.89
N PRO A 181 2.11 11.33 5.46
CA PRO A 181 2.11 10.00 4.86
C PRO A 181 0.70 9.42 4.62
N GLY A 182 -0.27 9.81 5.44
CA GLY A 182 -1.70 9.54 5.25
C GLY A 182 -2.47 10.64 4.51
N GLY A 183 -1.78 11.51 3.76
CA GLY A 183 -2.42 12.55 2.95
C GLY A 183 -3.17 11.95 1.77
N ILE A 184 -4.30 12.58 1.42
CA ILE A 184 -5.11 12.17 0.26
C ILE A 184 -4.25 12.17 -1.00
N GLY A 185 -4.42 11.14 -1.83
CA GLY A 185 -3.69 10.96 -3.07
C GLY A 185 -2.36 10.23 -2.92
N ASN A 186 -1.81 10.08 -1.71
CA ASN A 186 -0.60 9.28 -1.52
C ASN A 186 -0.82 7.82 -1.91
N ARG A 187 0.17 7.23 -2.56
CA ARG A 187 0.20 5.81 -2.93
C ARG A 187 1.29 5.07 -2.17
N ILE A 188 0.88 4.00 -1.50
CA ILE A 188 1.73 3.16 -0.65
C ILE A 188 1.70 1.75 -1.22
N GLY A 189 2.85 1.20 -1.58
CA GLY A 189 2.97 -0.21 -2.00
C GLY A 189 3.71 -1.03 -0.97
N VAL A 190 3.29 -2.27 -0.77
CA VAL A 190 4.06 -3.29 -0.05
C VAL A 190 4.39 -4.41 -1.02
N THR A 191 5.64 -4.87 -1.00
CA THR A 191 6.07 -6.05 -1.76
C THR A 191 7.08 -6.87 -0.97
N TYR A 192 7.36 -8.08 -1.45
CA TYR A 192 8.58 -8.79 -1.11
C TYR A 192 9.19 -9.43 -2.35
N ILE A 193 10.50 -9.64 -2.27
CA ILE A 193 11.25 -10.47 -3.22
C ILE A 193 11.95 -11.58 -2.45
N ILE A 194 12.40 -12.60 -3.17
CA ILE A 194 13.15 -13.71 -2.58
C ILE A 194 14.63 -13.54 -2.95
N ARG A 195 15.50 -13.51 -1.95
CA ARG A 195 16.96 -13.59 -2.10
C ARG A 195 17.50 -14.69 -1.21
N ASP A 196 18.34 -15.56 -1.79
CA ASP A 196 18.97 -16.67 -1.07
C ASP A 196 17.99 -17.56 -0.28
N GLY A 197 16.77 -17.74 -0.81
CA GLY A 197 15.72 -18.58 -0.21
C GLY A 197 14.94 -17.93 0.92
N LEU A 198 15.20 -16.66 1.23
CA LEU A 198 14.47 -15.88 2.23
C LEU A 198 13.79 -14.67 1.59
N ALA A 199 12.71 -14.19 2.20
CA ALA A 199 12.01 -13.00 1.73
C ALA A 199 12.60 -11.72 2.32
N GLU A 200 12.67 -10.70 1.47
CA GLU A 200 13.00 -9.32 1.82
C GLU A 200 11.81 -8.42 1.49
N MET A 201 11.32 -7.66 2.46
CA MET A 201 10.18 -6.75 2.30
C MET A 201 10.63 -5.37 1.85
N TYR A 202 9.91 -4.76 0.92
CA TYR A 202 10.14 -3.39 0.45
C TYR A 202 8.86 -2.57 0.47
N ILE A 203 8.99 -1.26 0.66
CA ILE A 203 7.89 -0.30 0.68
C ILE A 203 8.04 0.68 -0.48
N PHE A 204 6.97 0.86 -1.23
CA PHE A 204 6.83 1.96 -2.18
C PHE A 204 6.08 3.11 -1.54
N LEU A 205 6.53 4.33 -1.76
CA LEU A 205 5.79 5.53 -1.40
C LEU A 205 5.95 6.58 -2.51
N ASN A 206 4.86 6.89 -3.19
CA ASN A 206 4.80 7.93 -4.22
C ASN A 206 5.90 7.79 -5.29
N GLY A 207 6.19 6.55 -5.73
CA GLY A 207 7.23 6.23 -6.71
C GLY A 207 8.62 5.96 -6.13
N SER A 208 8.89 6.32 -4.88
CA SER A 208 10.15 5.98 -4.21
C SER A 208 10.11 4.59 -3.59
N VAL A 209 11.22 3.85 -3.63
CA VAL A 209 11.35 2.50 -3.08
C VAL A 209 12.27 2.54 -1.87
N TYR A 210 11.83 1.95 -0.76
CA TYR A 210 12.57 1.86 0.50
C TYR A 210 12.76 0.40 0.90
N GLY A 211 13.98 0.04 1.29
CA GLY A 211 14.26 -1.26 1.89
C GLY A 211 15.65 -1.83 1.60
N PRO A 212 15.88 -3.10 1.99
CA PRO A 212 14.90 -3.99 2.61
C PRO A 212 14.45 -3.47 3.98
N CYS A 213 13.14 -3.40 4.20
CA CYS A 213 12.53 -2.94 5.45
C CYS A 213 12.42 -4.06 6.50
N ALA A 214 12.45 -5.30 6.04
CA ALA A 214 12.60 -6.51 6.83
C ALA A 214 13.31 -7.56 5.98
N THR A 215 14.21 -8.31 6.58
CA THR A 215 15.01 -9.38 5.96
C THR A 215 14.76 -10.69 6.68
N GLU A 216 15.29 -11.79 6.14
CA GLU A 216 15.24 -13.13 6.75
C GLU A 216 13.82 -13.60 7.05
N ILE A 217 12.84 -13.15 6.26
CA ILE A 217 11.46 -13.58 6.38
C ILE A 217 11.38 -15.03 5.83
N PRO A 218 10.94 -16.01 6.62
CA PRO A 218 10.83 -17.39 6.14
C PRO A 218 9.74 -17.52 5.07
N LEU A 219 9.93 -18.45 4.15
CA LEU A 219 8.93 -18.85 3.15
C LEU A 219 8.18 -20.06 3.72
N ASN A 220 6.95 -19.86 4.21
CA ASN A 220 6.10 -20.91 4.78
C ASN A 220 5.06 -21.40 3.76
#